data_AF-A0A7J2T8N5-F1
#
_entry.id   AF-A0A7J2T8N5-F1
#
_cell.length_a   1.000
_cell.length_b   1.000
_cell.length_c   1.000
_cell.angle_alpha   90.00
_cell.angle_beta   90.00
_cell.angle_gamma   90.00
#
_symmetry.space_group_name_H-M   'P 1'
#
loop_
_entity.id
_entity.type
_entity.pdbx_description
1 polymer ?
#
loop_
_entity_poly.entity_id
_entity_poly.type
_entity_poly.pdbx_seq_one_letter_code
_entity_poly.pdbx_strand_id
1 'polypeptide(L)'
;MDKGRAEKKYCLGIESTADDFGVGIASFEGEILANIIDAYVPPEGGIHPREAARHHADVAGKVVEKALKKAEIKLEDITLIAFSQGPGLGPCLRTGATVARALASYLHVPLVGVNHCVAHIEIGRLTTGARDPLTLYVSGGNTIVAAFDSGRYRVFGETLDIALGNCLDVFAREAGLRPKTGKPLGAIVEELAGKGK
;
A
#
# COMPACT_ATOMS: atom_id res chain seq x y z
N MET A 1 -24.29 -25.81 19.78
CA MET A 1 -24.40 -24.81 18.70
C MET A 1 -24.00 -23.49 19.30
N ASP A 2 -22.75 -23.11 19.07
CA ASP A 2 -22.08 -22.01 19.76
C ASP A 2 -22.63 -20.66 19.28
N LYS A 3 -23.33 -19.97 20.18
CA LYS A 3 -23.89 -18.62 19.96
C LYS A 3 -22.87 -17.50 20.27
N GLY A 4 -21.57 -17.83 20.36
CA GLY A 4 -20.49 -16.88 20.63
C GLY A 4 -19.80 -16.25 19.40
N ARG A 5 -20.05 -16.73 18.18
CA ARG A 5 -19.37 -16.25 16.95
C ARG A 5 -20.18 -15.19 16.17
N ALA A 6 -20.91 -14.34 16.88
CA ALA A 6 -21.54 -13.18 16.28
C ALA A 6 -20.51 -12.07 16.05
N GLU A 7 -20.22 -11.81 14.77
CA GLU A 7 -19.88 -10.52 14.16
C GLU A 7 -18.46 -9.92 14.24
N LYS A 8 -17.40 -10.67 14.56
CA LYS A 8 -16.05 -10.18 14.19
C LYS A 8 -15.78 -10.48 12.72
N LYS A 9 -16.10 -9.51 11.86
CA LYS A 9 -15.76 -9.55 10.44
C LYS A 9 -14.40 -8.88 10.30
N TYR A 10 -13.42 -9.59 9.74
CA TYR A 10 -12.11 -9.04 9.43
C TYR A 10 -11.89 -9.00 7.92
N CYS A 11 -11.28 -7.93 7.46
CA CYS A 11 -10.79 -7.77 6.10
C CYS A 11 -9.27 -7.90 6.10
N LEU A 12 -8.73 -8.79 5.27
CA LEU A 12 -7.31 -8.84 4.94
C LEU A 12 -7.08 -8.09 3.63
N GLY A 13 -6.28 -7.02 3.69
CA GLY A 13 -5.89 -6.21 2.54
C GLY A 13 -4.47 -6.53 2.06
N ILE A 14 -4.27 -6.63 0.75
CA ILE A 14 -2.97 -6.82 0.11
C ILE A 14 -2.61 -5.58 -0.72
N GLU A 15 -1.46 -4.99 -0.46
CA GLU A 15 -0.87 -3.88 -1.22
C GLU A 15 0.39 -4.38 -1.94
N SER A 16 0.49 -4.10 -3.25
CA SER A 16 1.52 -4.65 -4.13
C SER A 16 1.77 -3.80 -5.39
N THR A 17 1.40 -2.52 -5.36
CA THR A 17 1.42 -1.63 -6.52
C THR A 17 2.81 -1.19 -6.93
N ALA A 18 3.77 -1.14 -5.99
CA ALA A 18 5.12 -0.64 -6.19
C ALA A 18 6.18 -1.63 -5.65
N ASP A 19 7.22 -1.11 -4.99
CA ASP A 19 8.33 -1.83 -4.37
C ASP A 19 8.00 -2.48 -3.03
N ASP A 20 6.89 -2.08 -2.40
CA ASP A 20 6.42 -2.67 -1.16
C ASP A 20 5.44 -3.81 -1.39
N PHE A 21 5.60 -4.90 -0.62
CA PHE A 21 4.54 -5.88 -0.40
C PHE A 21 3.97 -5.72 1.00
N GLY A 22 2.71 -5.30 1.08
CA GLY A 22 2.01 -5.02 2.34
C GLY A 22 0.82 -5.96 2.59
N VAL A 23 0.65 -6.39 3.84
CA VAL A 23 -0.57 -7.05 4.30
C VAL A 23 -1.12 -6.33 5.54
N GLY A 24 -2.35 -5.84 5.41
CA GLY A 24 -3.11 -5.22 6.50
C GLY A 24 -4.28 -6.09 6.94
N ILE A 25 -4.64 -6.02 8.22
CA ILE A 25 -5.85 -6.64 8.76
C ILE A 25 -6.63 -5.56 9.51
N ALA A 26 -7.89 -5.36 9.11
CA ALA A 26 -8.79 -4.38 9.70
C ALA A 26 -10.14 -5.00 10.08
N SER A 27 -10.75 -4.48 11.15
CA SER A 27 -12.15 -4.75 11.48
C SER A 27 -13.09 -3.87 10.64
N PHE A 28 -14.36 -4.25 10.53
CA PHE A 28 -15.34 -3.43 9.80
C PHE A 28 -15.75 -2.16 10.54
N GLU A 29 -15.40 -2.07 11.83
CA GLU A 29 -15.57 -0.89 12.68
C GLU A 29 -14.42 0.13 12.48
N GLY A 30 -13.41 -0.21 11.67
CA GLY A 30 -12.29 0.67 11.35
C GLY A 30 -11.06 0.50 12.27
N GLU A 31 -11.02 -0.56 13.08
CA GLU A 31 -9.82 -0.89 13.87
C GLU A 31 -8.76 -1.53 12.97
N ILE A 32 -7.50 -1.06 13.05
CA ILE A 32 -6.36 -1.64 12.34
C ILE A 32 -5.61 -2.59 13.28
N LEU A 33 -5.74 -3.90 13.05
CA LEU A 33 -5.14 -4.94 13.89
C LEU A 33 -3.70 -5.28 13.48
N ALA A 34 -3.41 -5.21 12.18
CA ALA A 34 -2.07 -5.42 11.66
C ALA A 34 -1.82 -4.57 10.41
N ASN A 35 -0.56 -4.16 10.24
CA ASN A 35 -0.03 -3.52 9.04
C ASN A 35 1.44 -3.94 8.90
N ILE A 36 1.71 -4.97 8.10
CA ILE A 36 3.06 -5.52 7.89
C ILE A 36 3.49 -5.19 6.47
N ILE A 37 4.69 -4.64 6.34
CA ILE A 37 5.27 -4.22 5.05
C ILE A 37 6.66 -4.86 4.92
N ASP A 38 6.96 -5.36 3.72
CA ASP A 38 8.30 -5.83 3.34
C ASP A 38 8.70 -5.16 2.01
N ALA A 39 9.69 -4.27 2.09
CA ALA A 39 10.10 -3.37 1.02
C ALA A 39 11.26 -3.96 0.18
N TYR A 40 11.10 -3.97 -1.14
CA TYR A 40 12.19 -4.31 -2.04
C TYR A 40 13.14 -3.13 -2.22
N VAL A 41 14.39 -3.28 -1.80
CA VAL A 41 15.44 -2.28 -2.02
C VAL A 41 16.34 -2.74 -3.17
N PRO A 42 16.34 -2.06 -4.33
CA PRO A 42 17.20 -2.45 -5.45
C PRO A 42 18.69 -2.28 -5.07
N PRO A 43 19.56 -3.22 -5.47
CA PRO A 43 20.99 -3.12 -5.19
C PRO A 43 21.64 -1.94 -5.91
N GLU A 44 21.20 -1.65 -7.13
CA GLU A 44 21.64 -0.52 -7.95
C GLU A 44 20.48 0.07 -8.74
N GLY A 45 20.52 1.39 -8.99
CA GLY A 45 19.54 2.08 -9.83
C GLY A 45 18.16 2.27 -9.20
N GLY A 46 17.13 2.23 -10.04
CA GLY A 46 15.72 2.35 -9.65
C GLY A 46 15.02 1.00 -9.53
N ILE A 47 13.73 1.03 -9.18
CA ILE A 47 12.92 -0.18 -9.00
C ILE A 47 12.73 -0.87 -10.37
N HIS A 48 13.26 -2.09 -10.49
CA HIS A 48 13.02 -2.91 -11.68
C HIS A 48 11.74 -3.77 -11.51
N PRO A 49 10.69 -3.60 -12.34
CA PRO A 49 9.39 -4.20 -12.09
C PRO A 49 9.39 -5.73 -11.95
N ARG A 50 10.28 -6.44 -12.66
CA ARG A 50 10.38 -7.91 -12.55
C ARG A 50 11.01 -8.35 -11.24
N GLU A 51 11.97 -7.59 -10.72
CA GLU A 51 12.66 -7.93 -9.48
C GLU A 51 11.76 -7.66 -8.28
N ALA A 52 11.08 -6.50 -8.26
CA ALA A 52 10.06 -6.20 -7.26
C ALA A 52 8.94 -7.27 -7.26
N ALA A 53 8.44 -7.68 -8.43
CA ALA A 53 7.42 -8.73 -8.49
C ALA A 53 7.91 -10.10 -7.98
N ARG A 54 9.21 -10.41 -8.13
CA ARG A 54 9.82 -11.63 -7.60
C ARG A 54 9.95 -11.55 -6.07
N HIS A 55 10.41 -10.41 -5.55
CA HIS A 55 10.42 -10.14 -4.11
C HIS A 55 9.02 -10.37 -3.51
N HIS A 56 7.98 -9.78 -4.10
CA HIS A 56 6.59 -9.95 -3.64
C HIS A 56 6.19 -11.41 -3.55
N ALA A 57 6.54 -12.22 -4.56
CA ALA A 57 6.24 -13.65 -4.57
C ALA A 57 7.01 -14.42 -3.48
N ASP A 58 8.27 -14.06 -3.23
CA ASP A 58 9.14 -14.70 -2.23
C ASP A 58 8.71 -14.37 -0.79
N VAL A 59 8.19 -13.15 -0.55
CA VAL A 59 7.83 -12.69 0.81
C VAL A 59 6.35 -12.88 1.15
N ALA A 60 5.46 -13.03 0.17
CA ALA A 60 4.00 -12.99 0.38
C ALA A 60 3.51 -13.87 1.54
N GLY A 61 3.90 -15.15 1.55
CA GLY A 61 3.48 -16.08 2.61
C GLY A 61 3.95 -15.65 4.00
N LYS A 62 5.19 -15.16 4.11
CA LYS A 62 5.77 -14.68 5.39
C LYS A 62 5.06 -13.42 5.89
N VAL A 63 4.74 -12.49 5.00
CA VAL A 63 4.07 -11.23 5.36
C VAL A 63 2.63 -11.51 5.82
N VAL A 64 1.90 -12.41 5.14
CA VAL A 64 0.57 -12.87 5.58
C VAL A 64 0.64 -13.52 6.96
N GLU A 65 1.59 -14.44 7.18
CA GLU A 65 1.76 -15.10 8.47
C GLU A 65 2.06 -14.10 9.60
N LYS A 66 2.97 -13.13 9.35
CA LYS A 66 3.28 -12.06 10.30
C LYS A 66 2.06 -11.20 10.61
N ALA A 67 1.23 -10.88 9.62
CA ALA A 67 0.03 -10.07 9.81
C ALA A 67 -0.99 -10.78 10.70
N LEU A 68 -1.26 -12.07 10.46
CA LEU A 68 -2.16 -12.88 11.29
C LEU A 68 -1.65 -12.98 12.73
N LYS A 69 -0.34 -13.23 12.91
CA LYS A 69 0.28 -13.26 14.25
C LYS A 69 0.16 -11.92 14.97
N LYS A 70 0.38 -10.80 14.24
CA LYS A 70 0.29 -9.45 14.81
C LYS A 70 -1.14 -9.09 15.22
N ALA A 71 -2.13 -9.53 14.44
CA ALA A 71 -3.55 -9.32 14.73
C ALA A 71 -4.12 -10.29 15.78
N GLU A 72 -3.36 -11.32 16.17
CA GLU A 72 -3.79 -12.37 17.10
C GLU A 72 -5.09 -13.11 16.68
N ILE A 73 -5.28 -13.28 15.37
CA ILE A 73 -6.44 -13.99 14.81
C ILE A 73 -5.99 -15.18 13.95
N LYS A 74 -6.92 -16.09 13.68
CA LYS A 74 -6.68 -17.20 12.76
C LYS A 74 -7.06 -16.81 11.33
N LEU A 75 -6.49 -17.52 10.36
CA LEU A 75 -6.80 -17.29 8.95
C LEU A 75 -8.30 -17.50 8.66
N GLU A 76 -8.96 -18.41 9.37
CA GLU A 76 -10.39 -18.72 9.25
C GLU A 76 -11.32 -17.66 9.87
N ASP A 77 -10.77 -16.63 10.52
CA ASP A 77 -11.52 -15.48 11.03
C ASP A 77 -11.61 -14.36 9.98
N ILE A 78 -10.85 -14.45 8.88
CA ILE A 78 -10.95 -13.52 7.75
C ILE A 78 -12.25 -13.77 6.99
N THR A 79 -13.00 -12.69 6.75
CA THR A 79 -14.33 -12.74 6.09
C THR A 79 -14.37 -12.04 4.74
N LEU A 80 -13.30 -11.31 4.40
CA LEU A 80 -13.16 -10.55 3.16
C LEU A 80 -11.67 -10.46 2.80
N ILE A 81 -11.35 -10.65 1.52
CA ILE A 81 -10.04 -10.32 0.97
C ILE A 81 -10.16 -9.09 0.08
N ALA A 82 -9.35 -8.08 0.35
CA ALA A 82 -9.18 -6.91 -0.50
C ALA A 82 -7.76 -6.87 -1.09
N PHE A 83 -7.61 -6.32 -2.29
CA PHE A 83 -6.29 -6.15 -2.89
C PHE A 83 -6.22 -4.89 -3.75
N SER A 84 -5.03 -4.32 -3.83
CA SER A 84 -4.71 -3.21 -4.72
C SER A 84 -4.85 -3.65 -6.18
N GLN A 85 -5.94 -3.25 -6.84
CA GLN A 85 -6.18 -3.56 -8.26
C GLN A 85 -5.39 -2.62 -9.19
N GLY A 86 -5.06 -1.43 -8.71
CA GLY A 86 -4.25 -0.44 -9.40
C GLY A 86 -4.60 1.00 -8.98
N PRO A 87 -3.93 2.01 -9.56
CA PRO A 87 -2.82 1.90 -10.53
C PRO A 87 -1.53 1.36 -9.90
N GLY A 88 -0.56 0.95 -10.72
CA GLY A 88 0.72 0.42 -10.22
C GLY A 88 1.52 -0.35 -11.28
N LEU A 89 2.63 -0.95 -10.86
CA LEU A 89 3.52 -1.77 -11.68
C LEU A 89 2.84 -3.08 -12.07
N GLY A 90 2.61 -3.27 -13.38
CA GLY A 90 1.87 -4.43 -13.91
C GLY A 90 2.34 -5.80 -13.38
N PRO A 91 3.64 -6.12 -13.36
CA PRO A 91 4.14 -7.37 -12.77
C PRO A 91 3.78 -7.52 -11.29
N CYS A 92 3.95 -6.48 -10.48
CA CYS A 92 3.70 -6.50 -9.04
C CYS A 92 2.20 -6.65 -8.72
N LEU A 93 1.35 -5.90 -9.45
CA LEU A 93 -0.11 -6.03 -9.39
C LEU A 93 -0.58 -7.46 -9.69
N ARG A 94 0.01 -8.12 -10.70
CA ARG A 94 -0.33 -9.51 -11.02
C ARG A 94 0.05 -10.47 -9.91
N THR A 95 1.20 -10.27 -9.27
CA THR A 95 1.64 -11.07 -8.12
C THR A 95 0.66 -10.92 -6.97
N GLY A 96 0.37 -9.70 -6.51
CA GLY A 96 -0.57 -9.46 -5.41
C GLY A 96 -1.98 -9.95 -5.69
N ALA A 97 -2.52 -9.71 -6.90
CA ALA A 97 -3.83 -10.22 -7.30
C ALA A 97 -3.89 -11.76 -7.33
N THR A 98 -2.78 -12.44 -7.62
CA THR A 98 -2.70 -13.90 -7.58
C THR A 98 -2.75 -14.42 -6.15
N VAL A 99 -2.00 -13.81 -5.24
CA VAL A 99 -2.05 -14.12 -3.80
C VAL A 99 -3.46 -13.89 -3.25
N ALA A 100 -4.06 -12.74 -3.56
CA ALA A 100 -5.40 -12.39 -3.10
C ALA A 100 -6.48 -13.39 -3.57
N ARG A 101 -6.46 -13.76 -4.86
CA ARG A 101 -7.37 -14.76 -5.42
C ARG A 101 -7.17 -16.14 -4.81
N ALA A 102 -5.92 -16.56 -4.58
CA ALA A 102 -5.63 -17.83 -3.95
C ALA A 102 -6.20 -17.89 -2.52
N LEU A 103 -5.99 -16.85 -1.71
CA LEU A 103 -6.53 -16.76 -0.36
C LEU A 103 -8.06 -16.72 -0.34
N ALA A 104 -8.67 -15.87 -1.17
CA ALA A 104 -10.13 -15.75 -1.24
C ALA A 104 -10.78 -17.08 -1.67
N SER A 105 -10.17 -17.76 -2.66
CA SER A 105 -10.64 -19.07 -3.12
C SER A 105 -10.48 -20.16 -2.07
N TYR A 106 -9.38 -20.16 -1.32
CA TYR A 106 -9.13 -21.13 -0.25
C TYR A 106 -10.10 -20.96 0.92
N LEU A 107 -10.39 -19.72 1.29
CA LEU A 107 -11.28 -19.37 2.39
C LEU A 107 -12.76 -19.36 2.02
N HIS A 108 -13.09 -19.41 0.72
CA HIS A 108 -14.44 -19.22 0.21
C HIS A 108 -15.08 -17.90 0.65
N VAL A 109 -14.30 -16.82 0.65
CA VAL A 109 -14.74 -15.47 1.03
C VAL A 109 -14.76 -14.52 -0.17
N PRO A 110 -15.55 -13.43 -0.12
CA PRO A 110 -15.55 -12.43 -1.19
C PRO A 110 -14.16 -11.82 -1.43
N LEU A 111 -13.93 -11.43 -2.68
CA LEU A 111 -12.72 -10.74 -3.13
C LEU A 111 -13.09 -9.37 -3.68
N VAL A 112 -12.44 -8.32 -3.21
CA VAL A 112 -12.69 -6.93 -3.64
C VAL A 112 -11.42 -6.31 -4.20
N GLY A 113 -11.51 -5.83 -5.44
CA GLY A 113 -10.47 -4.99 -6.05
C GLY A 113 -10.60 -3.55 -5.55
N VAL A 114 -9.50 -2.98 -5.08
CA VAL A 114 -9.45 -1.65 -4.49
C VAL A 114 -8.57 -0.73 -5.34
N ASN A 115 -9.04 0.50 -5.57
CA ASN A 115 -8.22 1.54 -6.18
C ASN A 115 -7.21 2.08 -5.14
N HIS A 116 -5.92 2.01 -5.47
CA HIS A 116 -4.83 2.39 -4.57
C HIS A 116 -4.89 3.86 -4.13
N CYS A 117 -5.17 4.79 -5.04
CA CYS A 117 -5.26 6.22 -4.73
C CYS A 117 -6.44 6.52 -3.80
N VAL A 118 -7.60 5.90 -4.04
CA VAL A 118 -8.77 6.05 -3.16
C VAL A 118 -8.49 5.44 -1.78
N ALA A 119 -7.78 4.32 -1.70
CA ALA A 119 -7.40 3.72 -0.43
C ALA A 119 -6.58 4.68 0.45
N HIS A 120 -5.65 5.43 -0.14
CA HIS A 120 -4.90 6.48 0.57
C HIS A 120 -5.79 7.58 1.13
N ILE A 121 -6.81 8.02 0.38
CA ILE A 121 -7.76 9.03 0.85
C ILE A 121 -8.59 8.46 2.01
N GLU A 122 -9.16 7.26 1.85
CA GLU A 122 -10.06 6.67 2.86
C GLU A 122 -9.34 6.30 4.16
N ILE A 123 -8.11 5.77 4.12
CA ILE A 123 -7.34 5.55 5.35
C ILE A 123 -6.97 6.87 6.04
N GLY A 124 -6.72 7.94 5.27
CA GLY A 124 -6.53 9.28 5.80
C GLY A 124 -7.78 9.81 6.50
N ARG A 125 -8.97 9.65 5.90
CA ARG A 125 -10.25 10.02 6.51
C ARG A 125 -10.49 9.26 7.81
N LEU A 126 -10.25 7.94 7.81
CA LEU A 126 -10.42 7.10 8.99
C LEU A 126 -9.50 7.51 10.14
N THR A 127 -8.21 7.72 9.86
CA THR A 127 -7.18 7.96 10.90
C THR A 127 -7.17 9.40 11.41
N THR A 128 -7.58 10.37 10.59
CA THR A 128 -7.56 11.79 10.95
C THR A 128 -8.93 12.36 11.34
N GLY A 129 -10.02 11.64 11.01
CA GLY A 129 -11.39 12.15 11.17
C GLY A 129 -11.80 13.17 10.11
N ALA A 130 -11.00 13.39 9.06
CA ALA A 130 -11.36 14.26 7.94
C ALA A 130 -12.63 13.75 7.25
N ARG A 131 -13.66 14.60 7.13
CA ARG A 131 -14.98 14.19 6.61
C ARG A 131 -15.09 14.30 5.10
N ASP A 132 -14.69 15.43 4.54
CA ASP A 132 -14.78 15.73 3.11
C ASP A 132 -13.57 16.56 2.66
N PRO A 133 -12.37 15.95 2.60
CA PRO A 133 -11.14 16.69 2.34
C PRO A 133 -10.90 16.93 0.85
N LEU A 134 -10.31 18.09 0.52
CA LEU A 134 -9.45 18.22 -0.65
C LEU A 134 -8.10 17.58 -0.31
N THR A 135 -7.75 16.48 -0.97
CA THR A 135 -6.55 15.70 -0.67
C THR A 135 -5.46 15.94 -1.70
N LEU A 136 -4.29 16.37 -1.22
CA LEU A 136 -3.04 16.31 -1.97
C LEU A 136 -2.40 14.94 -1.73
N TYR A 137 -2.39 14.08 -2.74
CA TYR A 137 -1.76 12.77 -2.70
C TYR A 137 -0.41 12.82 -3.41
N VAL A 138 0.67 12.67 -2.64
CA VAL A 138 2.05 12.70 -3.12
C VAL A 138 2.74 11.40 -2.70
N SER A 139 3.25 10.66 -3.67
CA SER A 139 4.01 9.42 -3.48
C SER A 139 5.18 9.35 -4.48
N GLY A 140 5.92 8.24 -4.46
CA GLY A 140 6.92 7.94 -5.49
C GLY A 140 6.32 7.82 -6.89
N GLY A 141 5.08 7.34 -7.02
CA GLY A 141 4.42 7.08 -8.30
C GLY A 141 3.31 8.05 -8.68
N ASN A 142 2.82 8.87 -7.75
CA ASN A 142 1.65 9.72 -7.96
C ASN A 142 1.83 11.12 -7.36
N THR A 143 1.27 12.13 -8.03
CA THR A 143 1.13 13.49 -7.50
C THR A 143 -0.16 14.06 -8.03
N ILE A 144 -1.21 14.04 -7.21
CA ILE A 144 -2.57 14.48 -7.59
C ILE A 144 -3.21 15.31 -6.49
N VAL A 145 -4.10 16.20 -6.89
CA VAL A 145 -5.06 16.91 -6.04
C VAL A 145 -6.43 16.32 -6.36
N ALA A 146 -7.06 15.67 -5.38
CA ALA A 146 -8.32 14.97 -5.55
C ALA A 146 -9.33 15.35 -4.46
N ALA A 147 -10.62 15.34 -4.82
CA ALA A 147 -11.72 15.50 -3.86
C ALA A 147 -12.92 14.65 -4.30
N PHE A 148 -13.83 14.39 -3.37
CA PHE A 148 -15.10 13.73 -3.68
C PHE A 148 -16.09 14.77 -4.22
N ASP A 149 -16.48 14.63 -5.49
CA ASP A 149 -17.45 15.52 -6.11
C ASP A 149 -18.39 14.76 -7.05
N SER A 150 -19.68 15.07 -6.95
CA SER A 150 -20.73 14.52 -7.79
C SER A 150 -20.74 12.98 -7.80
N GLY A 151 -20.60 12.38 -6.61
CA GLY A 151 -20.66 10.93 -6.41
C GLY A 151 -19.39 10.16 -6.79
N ARG A 152 -18.26 10.83 -7.05
CA ARG A 152 -16.99 10.20 -7.44
C ARG A 152 -15.80 10.94 -6.84
N TYR A 153 -14.72 10.21 -6.56
CA TYR A 153 -13.42 10.86 -6.42
C TYR A 153 -12.94 11.37 -7.78
N ARG A 154 -12.60 12.65 -7.84
CA ARG A 154 -12.16 13.34 -9.06
C ARG A 154 -10.79 13.96 -8.84
N VAL A 155 -9.97 13.92 -9.87
CA VAL A 155 -8.68 14.61 -9.93
C VAL A 155 -8.93 16.02 -10.45
N PHE A 156 -8.58 17.03 -9.65
CA PHE A 156 -8.68 18.45 -9.97
C PHE A 156 -7.36 19.01 -10.49
N GLY A 157 -6.24 18.37 -10.16
CA GLY A 157 -4.92 18.68 -10.69
C GLY A 157 -4.00 17.47 -10.52
N GLU A 158 -3.05 17.32 -11.44
CA GLU A 158 -2.07 16.24 -11.40
C GLU A 158 -0.76 16.69 -12.03
N THR A 159 0.32 15.97 -11.73
CA THR A 159 1.57 16.12 -12.48
C THR A 159 1.38 15.76 -13.95
N LEU A 160 2.08 16.46 -14.85
CA LEU A 160 2.03 16.20 -16.29
C LEU A 160 3.13 15.25 -16.77
N ASP A 161 4.12 14.97 -15.93
CA ASP A 161 5.27 14.14 -16.25
C ASP A 161 5.55 13.08 -15.17
N ILE A 162 6.41 13.39 -14.21
CA ILE A 162 6.82 12.50 -13.14
C ILE A 162 6.20 12.95 -11.81
N ALA A 163 5.94 11.99 -10.93
CA ALA A 163 5.54 12.30 -9.57
C ALA A 163 6.67 13.01 -8.81
N LEU A 164 6.30 13.85 -7.84
CA LEU A 164 7.24 14.59 -7.01
C LEU A 164 8.18 13.66 -6.24
N GLY A 165 7.70 12.52 -5.75
CA GLY A 165 8.56 11.52 -5.10
C GLY A 165 9.62 10.96 -6.07
N ASN A 166 9.23 10.62 -7.30
CA ASN A 166 10.18 10.17 -8.32
C ASN A 166 11.21 11.27 -8.68
N CYS A 167 10.77 12.53 -8.77
CA CYS A 167 11.67 13.67 -8.99
C CYS A 167 12.76 13.74 -7.91
N LEU A 168 12.38 13.65 -6.63
CA LEU A 168 13.32 13.64 -5.52
C LEU A 168 14.26 12.43 -5.55
N ASP A 169 13.76 11.25 -5.88
CA ASP A 169 14.58 10.04 -5.96
C ASP A 169 15.60 10.09 -7.11
N VAL A 170 15.20 10.59 -8.27
CA VAL A 170 16.10 10.81 -9.41
C VAL A 170 17.15 11.86 -9.05
N PHE A 171 16.75 13.01 -8.51
CA PHE A 171 17.69 14.04 -8.07
C PHE A 171 18.71 13.51 -7.06
N ALA A 172 18.24 12.78 -6.04
CA ALA A 172 19.11 12.22 -5.02
C ALA A 172 20.16 11.26 -5.61
N ARG A 173 19.76 10.39 -6.54
CA ARG A 173 20.67 9.46 -7.22
C ARG A 173 21.71 10.19 -8.06
N GLU A 174 21.29 11.17 -8.86
CA GLU A 174 22.20 11.98 -9.70
C GLU A 174 23.16 12.82 -8.84
N ALA A 175 22.72 13.25 -7.66
CA ALA A 175 23.56 13.93 -6.67
C ALA A 175 24.53 12.97 -5.92
N GLY A 176 24.58 11.68 -6.30
CA GLY A 176 25.46 10.68 -5.69
C GLY A 176 24.98 10.17 -4.33
N LEU A 177 23.74 10.47 -3.93
CA LEU A 177 23.15 9.93 -2.71
C LEU A 177 22.70 8.48 -2.95
N ARG A 178 22.87 7.66 -1.93
CA ARG A 178 22.43 6.26 -1.92
C ARG A 178 21.45 6.03 -0.78
N PRO A 179 20.44 5.14 -0.95
CA PRO A 179 19.61 4.73 0.16
C PRO A 179 20.48 4.18 1.29
N LYS A 180 20.19 4.59 2.52
CA LYS A 180 20.80 3.98 3.71
C LYS A 180 19.79 3.02 4.31
N THR A 181 20.24 1.96 4.98
CA THR A 181 19.35 1.00 5.64
C THR A 181 18.33 1.74 6.51
N GLY A 182 17.04 1.56 6.21
CA GLY A 182 15.94 2.19 6.94
C GLY A 182 15.70 3.68 6.66
N LYS A 183 16.37 4.28 5.66
CA LYS A 183 16.16 5.69 5.30
C LYS A 183 16.01 5.87 3.77
N PRO A 184 14.79 6.22 3.28
CA PRO A 184 14.55 6.47 1.85
C PRO A 184 15.26 7.75 1.39
N LEU A 185 15.48 7.87 0.07
CA LEU A 185 16.21 8.99 -0.53
C LEU A 185 15.56 10.34 -0.23
N GLY A 186 14.24 10.45 -0.32
CA GLY A 186 13.50 11.67 0.04
C GLY A 186 13.83 12.19 1.44
N ALA A 187 13.94 11.30 2.44
CA ALA A 187 14.30 11.68 3.81
C ALA A 187 15.77 12.12 3.96
N ILE A 188 16.66 11.66 3.07
CA ILE A 188 18.06 12.14 3.03
C ILE A 188 18.09 13.55 2.45
N VAL A 189 17.33 13.79 1.36
CA VAL A 189 17.23 15.11 0.74
C VAL A 189 16.66 16.14 1.71
N GLU A 190 15.59 15.80 2.44
CA GLU A 190 15.00 16.66 3.47
C GLU A 190 16.00 17.07 4.56
N GLU A 191 16.79 16.12 5.08
CA GLU A 191 17.78 16.40 6.12
C GLU A 191 18.89 17.33 5.62
N LEU A 192 19.36 17.14 4.38
CA LEU A 192 20.38 17.99 3.77
C LEU A 192 19.84 19.39 3.47
N ALA A 193 18.58 19.47 3.00
CA ALA A 193 17.91 20.74 2.75
C ALA A 193 17.79 21.58 4.03
N GLY A 194 17.52 20.96 5.17
CA GLY A 194 17.50 21.65 6.48
C GLY A 194 18.83 22.25 6.92
N LYS A 195 19.95 21.87 6.28
CA LYS A 195 21.30 22.44 6.49
C LYS A 195 21.68 23.47 5.43
N GLY A 196 20.87 23.62 4.38
CA GLY A 196 21.03 24.66 3.35
C GLY A 196 20.78 26.06 3.92
N LYS A 197 21.38 27.07 3.28
CA LYS A 197 21.17 28.49 3.61
C LYS A 197 20.37 29.17 2.52
#